data_AF-A0A661KFJ8-F1
#
_entry.id   AF-A0A661KFJ8-F1
#
_cell.length_a   1.000
_cell.length_b   1.000
_cell.length_c   1.000
_cell.angle_alpha   90.00
_cell.angle_beta   90.00
_cell.angle_gamma   90.00
#
_symmetry.space_group_name_H-M   'P 1'
#
loop_
_entity.id
_entity.type
_entity.pdbx_description
1 polymer ?
#
loop_
_entity_poly.entity_id
_entity_poly.type
_entity_poly.pdbx_seq_one_letter_code
_entity_poly.pdbx_strand_id
1 'polypeptide(L)'
;FARIHVPGKKKQWEDGWVSEDGLIIGTYIHGVLDSPGFRGEILNRIRISKGLKPRKPRQGRLGRFKQYDRLADHFEKYCDVERILGQMGL
;
A
#
# COMPACT_ATOMS: atom_id res chain seq x y z
N PHE A 1 -10.78 -11.09 7.45
CA PHE A 1 -10.66 -9.84 6.64
C PHE A 1 -10.92 -10.10 5.16
N ALA A 2 -10.26 -11.11 4.58
CA ALA A 2 -10.43 -11.54 3.20
C ALA A 2 -10.94 -12.99 3.15
N ARG A 3 -11.73 -13.31 2.12
CA ARG A 3 -12.08 -14.69 1.77
C ARG A 3 -11.34 -15.06 0.50
N ILE A 4 -10.43 -16.01 0.61
CA ILE A 4 -9.55 -16.44 -0.47
C ILE A 4 -10.08 -17.76 -1.04
N HIS A 5 -10.00 -17.91 -2.35
CA HIS A 5 -10.28 -19.16 -3.02
C HIS A 5 -9.34 -19.35 -4.21
N VAL A 6 -9.16 -20.60 -4.63
CA VAL A 6 -8.47 -20.89 -5.89
C VAL A 6 -9.49 -20.70 -7.03
N PRO A 7 -9.15 -19.99 -8.12
CA PRO A 7 -10.02 -19.90 -9.29
C PRO A 7 -10.42 -21.29 -9.80
N GLY A 8 -11.72 -21.48 -10.07
CA GLY A 8 -12.25 -22.76 -10.54
C GLY A 8 -12.36 -23.87 -9.48
N LYS A 9 -12.01 -23.63 -8.20
CA LYS A 9 -12.25 -24.57 -7.11
C LYS A 9 -13.26 -24.02 -6.11
N LYS A 10 -14.06 -24.93 -5.51
CA LYS A 10 -15.02 -24.59 -4.45
C LYS A 10 -14.38 -24.33 -3.08
N LYS A 11 -13.13 -24.72 -2.88
CA LYS A 11 -12.44 -24.55 -1.59
C LYS A 11 -12.15 -23.07 -1.35
N GLN A 12 -12.60 -22.57 -0.21
CA GLN A 12 -12.36 -21.22 0.27
C GLN A 12 -11.83 -21.26 1.70
N TRP A 13 -11.06 -20.25 2.08
CA TRP A 13 -10.60 -20.05 3.44
C TRP A 13 -10.58 -18.55 3.75
N GLU A 14 -10.55 -18.24 5.04
CA GLU A 14 -10.47 -16.86 5.51
C GLU A 14 -9.01 -16.51 5.79
N ASP A 15 -8.66 -15.25 5.53
CA ASP A 15 -7.38 -14.67 5.91
C ASP A 15 -7.61 -13.33 6.61
N GLY A 16 -6.73 -13.07 7.57
CA GLY A 16 -6.63 -11.81 8.26
C GLY A 16 -7.78 -11.54 9.24
N TRP A 17 -7.62 -10.46 10.00
CA TRP A 17 -8.49 -10.08 11.10
C TRP A 17 -8.77 -8.57 11.04
N VAL A 18 -9.91 -8.17 11.61
CA VAL A 18 -10.33 -6.78 11.73
C VAL A 18 -10.86 -6.56 13.14
N SER A 19 -10.44 -5.48 13.81
CA SER A 19 -11.01 -5.09 15.09
C SER A 19 -12.48 -4.69 14.95
N GLU A 20 -13.24 -4.74 16.05
CA GLU A 20 -14.67 -4.39 16.04
C GLU A 20 -14.92 -2.95 15.54
N ASP A 21 -14.02 -2.03 15.87
CA ASP A 21 -14.06 -0.64 15.41
C ASP A 21 -13.56 -0.42 13.97
N GLY A 22 -13.04 -1.47 13.33
CA GLY A 22 -12.52 -1.45 11.96
C GLY A 22 -11.22 -0.65 11.78
N LEU A 23 -10.55 -0.24 12.86
CA LEU A 23 -9.34 0.58 12.82
C LEU A 23 -8.06 -0.25 12.70
N ILE A 24 -8.10 -1.51 13.13
CA ILE A 24 -6.97 -2.45 13.06
C ILE A 24 -7.32 -3.53 12.03
N ILE A 25 -6.47 -3.68 11.02
CA ILE A 25 -6.64 -4.67 9.96
C ILE A 25 -5.30 -5.39 9.77
N GLY A 26 -5.31 -6.73 9.85
CA GLY A 26 -4.16 -7.58 9.55
C GLY A 26 -4.51 -8.63 8.50
N THR A 27 -3.59 -8.94 7.59
CA THR A 27 -3.74 -9.94 6.51
C THR A 27 -2.37 -10.42 6.03
N TYR A 28 -2.26 -11.70 5.66
CA TYR A 28 -1.05 -12.23 5.00
C TYR A 28 -1.02 -11.95 3.50
N ILE A 29 -2.09 -11.37 2.92
CA ILE A 29 -2.14 -11.03 1.50
C ILE A 29 -1.20 -9.85 1.23
N HIS A 30 -0.04 -10.16 0.66
CA HIS A 30 0.92 -9.16 0.22
C HIS A 30 0.39 -8.35 -0.98
N GLY A 31 0.75 -7.07 -1.05
CA GLY A 31 0.43 -6.20 -2.20
C GLY A 31 -1.05 -5.80 -2.31
N VAL A 32 -1.93 -6.17 -1.37
CA VAL A 32 -3.36 -5.81 -1.42
C VAL A 32 -3.59 -4.30 -1.53
N LEU A 33 -2.72 -3.50 -0.91
CA LEU A 33 -2.74 -2.04 -0.95
C LEU A 33 -2.23 -1.44 -2.27
N ASP A 34 -1.73 -2.24 -3.20
CA ASP A 34 -1.35 -1.74 -4.53
C ASP A 34 -2.55 -1.49 -5.43
N SER A 35 -3.62 -2.25 -5.21
CA SER A 35 -4.92 -2.04 -5.86
C SER A 35 -5.45 -0.65 -5.50
N PRO A 36 -5.61 0.26 -6.48
CA PRO A 36 -6.08 1.62 -6.22
C PRO A 36 -7.45 1.65 -5.55
N GLY A 37 -8.38 0.81 -6.01
CA GLY A 37 -9.72 0.72 -5.45
C GLY A 37 -9.69 0.32 -3.98
N PHE A 38 -8.98 -0.77 -3.67
CA PHE A 38 -8.88 -1.29 -2.30
C PHE A 38 -8.20 -0.29 -1.35
N ARG A 39 -7.05 0.25 -1.74
CA ARG A 39 -6.34 1.29 -0.98
C ARG A 39 -7.20 2.53 -0.79
N GLY A 40 -7.90 2.96 -1.84
CA GLY A 40 -8.77 4.12 -1.81
C GLY A 40 -9.93 3.95 -0.82
N GLU A 41 -10.51 2.76 -0.76
CA GLU A 41 -11.58 2.43 0.18
C GLU A 41 -11.10 2.52 1.65
N ILE A 42 -9.95 1.89 1.96
CA ILE A 42 -9.34 2.00 3.30
C ILE A 42 -9.08 3.46 3.67
N LEU A 43 -8.45 4.23 2.78
CA LEU A 43 -8.13 5.63 3.05
C LEU A 43 -9.40 6.47 3.20
N ASN A 44 -10.46 6.19 2.45
CA ASN A 44 -11.72 6.93 2.56
C ASN A 44 -12.43 6.66 3.89
N ARG A 45 -12.33 5.46 4.46
CA ARG A 45 -12.84 5.20 5.82
C ARG A 45 -12.17 6.11 6.86
N ILE A 46 -10.85 6.25 6.77
CA ILE A 46 -10.08 7.17 7.64
C ILE A 46 -10.45 8.63 7.38
N ARG A 47 -10.74 9.01 6.14
CA ARG A 47 -11.19 10.37 5.81
C ARG A 47 -12.55 10.66 6.45
N ILE A 48 -13.50 9.76 6.30
CA ILE A 48 -14.86 9.90 6.84
C ILE A 48 -14.83 9.99 8.37
N SER A 49 -14.03 9.15 9.05
CA SER A 49 -13.90 9.23 10.51
C SER A 49 -13.31 10.56 11.00
N LYS A 50 -12.59 11.28 10.13
CA LYS A 50 -12.05 12.63 10.39
C LYS A 50 -12.94 13.76 9.86
N GLY A 51 -14.17 13.48 9.41
CA GLY A 51 -15.08 14.49 8.84
C GLY A 51 -14.66 15.02 7.46
N LEU A 52 -13.75 14.33 6.77
CA LEU A 52 -13.24 14.72 5.46
C LEU A 52 -14.03 14.03 4.34
N LYS A 53 -14.31 14.78 3.26
CA LYS A 53 -14.97 14.22 2.07
C LYS A 53 -14.13 13.08 1.46
N PRO A 54 -14.74 11.96 1.04
CA PRO A 54 -14.05 10.88 0.35
C PRO A 54 -13.47 11.37 -0.99
N ARG A 55 -12.43 10.70 -1.47
CA ARG A 55 -11.77 11.01 -2.74
C ARG A 55 -11.80 9.80 -3.66
N LYS A 56 -11.92 10.04 -4.96
CA LYS A 56 -11.74 8.98 -5.95
C LYS A 56 -10.31 8.41 -5.86
N PRO A 57 -10.13 7.08 -5.93
CA PRO A 57 -8.82 6.49 -5.99
C PRO A 57 -7.99 7.09 -7.14
N ARG A 58 -6.77 7.53 -6.86
CA ARG A 58 -5.82 7.94 -7.90
C ARG A 58 -5.26 6.73 -8.62
N GLN A 59 -4.83 6.91 -9.88
CA GLN A 59 -4.24 5.85 -10.69
C GLN A 59 -3.12 5.10 -9.93
N GLY A 60 -3.06 3.78 -10.16
CA GLY A 60 -2.17 2.84 -9.48
C GLY A 60 -0.70 2.93 -9.90
N ARG A 61 -0.07 1.76 -10.08
CA ARG A 61 1.39 1.54 -10.27
C ARG A 61 2.15 2.57 -11.12
N LEU A 62 1.52 3.24 -12.09
CA LEU A 62 2.12 4.34 -12.86
C LEU A 62 2.65 5.49 -11.98
N GLY A 63 2.02 5.77 -10.83
CA GLY A 63 2.50 6.80 -9.90
C GLY A 63 3.70 6.38 -9.06
N ARG A 64 4.00 5.07 -8.99
CA ARG A 64 5.04 4.50 -8.11
C ARG A 64 6.44 4.87 -8.58
N PHE A 65 6.73 4.69 -9.87
CA PHE A 65 8.02 5.08 -10.45
C PHE A 65 8.33 6.56 -10.21
N LYS A 66 7.35 7.44 -10.47
CA LYS A 66 7.48 8.87 -10.15
C LYS A 66 7.74 9.15 -8.66
N GLN A 67 7.26 8.31 -7.75
CA GLN A 67 7.60 8.47 -6.32
C GLN A 67 9.00 7.93 -6.01
N TYR A 68 9.49 6.91 -6.71
CA TYR A 68 10.87 6.46 -6.60
C TYR A 68 11.84 7.50 -7.14
N ASP A 69 11.54 8.12 -8.28
CA ASP A 69 12.36 9.21 -8.83
C ASP A 69 12.47 10.35 -7.81
N ARG A 70 11.34 10.77 -7.22
CA ARG A 70 11.33 11.78 -6.15
C ARG A 70 12.13 11.40 -4.92
N LEU A 71 12.17 10.11 -4.59
CA LEU A 71 12.96 9.61 -3.46
C LEU A 71 14.45 9.65 -3.82
N ALA A 72 14.81 9.20 -5.03
CA ALA A 72 16.17 9.28 -5.54
C ALA A 72 16.67 10.73 -5.56
N ASP A 73 15.91 11.65 -6.15
CA ASP A 73 16.20 13.09 -6.17
C ASP A 73 16.48 13.65 -4.76
N HIS A 74 15.71 13.18 -3.77
CA HIS A 74 15.87 13.62 -2.38
C HIS A 74 17.16 13.10 -1.75
N PHE A 75 17.50 11.84 -2.01
CA PHE A 75 18.73 11.23 -1.52
C PHE A 75 19.94 11.86 -2.18
N GLU A 76 19.94 12.02 -3.50
CA GLU A 76 21.03 12.68 -4.23
C GLU A 76 21.28 14.11 -3.74
N LYS A 77 20.22 14.81 -3.30
CA LYS A 77 20.35 16.18 -2.80
C LYS A 77 20.91 16.28 -1.38
N TYR A 78 20.60 15.33 -0.50
CA TYR A 78 20.85 15.48 0.94
C TYR A 78 21.73 14.37 1.54
N CYS A 79 22.10 13.36 0.75
CA CYS A 79 22.96 12.27 1.16
C CYS A 79 24.16 12.15 0.21
N ASP A 80 25.29 11.69 0.74
CA ASP A 80 26.43 11.28 -0.06
C ASP A 80 26.17 9.88 -0.62
N VAL A 81 25.43 9.83 -1.72
CA VAL A 81 24.98 8.57 -2.35
C VAL A 81 26.16 7.72 -2.80
N GLU A 82 27.20 8.34 -3.39
CA GLU A 82 28.43 7.66 -3.82
C GLU A 82 29.11 6.94 -2.66
N ARG A 83 29.27 7.62 -1.51
CA ARG A 83 29.84 6.98 -0.32
C ARG A 83 28.99 5.82 0.19
N ILE A 84 27.66 5.95 0.17
CA ILE A 84 26.74 4.88 0.60
C ILE A 84 26.90 3.67 -0.31
N LEU A 85 26.90 3.87 -1.63
CA LEU A 85 27.06 2.80 -2.61
C LEU A 85 28.42 2.10 -2.47
N GLY A 86 29.50 2.88 -2.30
CA GLY A 86 30.83 2.33 -2.05
C GLY A 86 30.90 1.49 -0.76
N GLN A 87 30.16 1.86 0.29
CA GLN A 87 30.06 1.05 1.51
C GLN A 87 29.26 -0.25 1.30
N MET A 88 28.35 -0.28 0.34
CA MET A 88 27.60 -1.48 -0.07
C MET A 88 28.38 -2.35 -1.06
N GLY A 89 29.53 -1.90 -1.55
CA GLY A 89 30.32 -2.58 -2.59
C GLY A 89 29.69 -2.47 -3.98
N LEU A 90 28.90 -1.43 -4.22
CA LEU A 90 28.28 -1.09 -5.50
C LEU A 90 29.07 0.00 -6.23
#